data_AF-A0A0Q2QL15-F1
#
_entry.id   AF-A0A0Q2QL15-F1
#
_cell.length_a   1.000
_cell.length_b   1.000
_cell.length_c   1.000
_cell.angle_alpha   90.00
_cell.angle_beta   90.00
_cell.angle_gamma   90.00
#
_symmetry.space_group_name_H-M   'P 1'
#
loop_
_entity.id
_entity.type
_entity.pdbx_description
1 polymer ?
#
loop_
_entity_poly.entity_id
_entity_poly.type
_entity_poly.pdbx_seq_one_letter_code
_entity_poly.pdbx_strand_id
1 'polypeptide(L)'
;MLLGRPLIGDGANGTAADPNGRDGGLLYGNGGAGYSGPAGSGLAGGAGGSAGLFGHGGAGGNGASGVSGAAGGGTGGAGGAGGAGGRGGLLSGNGGAGGWGGNGGTGGVGATGINSTTFGVAGGAGQLGGSGGQGGLGGAGGAGGTGTGINNNGQDGNPG
;
A
#
# COMPACT_ATOMS: atom_id res chain seq x y z
N MET A 1 12.24 -25.31 -19.25
CA MET A 1 11.73 -24.96 -17.90
C MET A 1 11.18 -26.22 -17.28
N LEU A 2 11.67 -26.66 -16.12
CA LEU A 2 11.37 -28.02 -15.63
C LEU A 2 10.11 -28.09 -14.75
N LEU A 3 9.61 -26.96 -14.21
CA LEU A 3 8.42 -26.92 -13.33
C LEU A 3 7.65 -25.57 -13.41
N GLY A 4 7.66 -24.89 -14.57
CA GLY A 4 7.03 -23.56 -14.73
C GLY A 4 7.80 -22.38 -14.11
N ARG A 5 8.86 -22.65 -13.35
CA ARG A 5 9.84 -21.67 -12.86
C ARG A 5 11.25 -21.99 -13.38
N PRO A 6 12.11 -20.97 -13.59
CA PRO A 6 13.51 -21.20 -13.90
C PRO A 6 14.22 -21.85 -12.70
N LEU A 7 15.28 -22.63 -12.93
CA LEU A 7 16.07 -23.22 -11.84
C LEU A 7 16.85 -22.13 -11.08
N ILE A 8 17.28 -21.11 -11.80
CA ILE A 8 18.04 -19.96 -11.29
C ILE A 8 17.44 -18.70 -11.86
N GLY A 9 17.29 -17.66 -11.04
CA GLY A 9 16.91 -16.32 -11.46
C GLY A 9 16.04 -15.62 -10.42
N ASP A 10 16.11 -14.31 -10.34
CA ASP A 10 15.24 -13.57 -9.43
C ASP A 10 13.81 -13.48 -9.96
N GLY A 11 12.87 -13.35 -9.03
CA GLY A 11 11.48 -13.09 -9.32
C GLY A 11 11.32 -11.67 -9.84
N ALA A 12 10.50 -11.50 -10.88
CA ALA A 12 10.19 -10.15 -11.38
C ALA A 12 9.34 -9.38 -10.38
N ASN A 13 9.60 -8.09 -10.25
CA ASN A 13 8.75 -7.21 -9.44
C ASN A 13 7.33 -7.15 -9.99
N GLY A 14 6.38 -6.94 -9.07
CA GLY A 14 5.01 -6.66 -9.41
C GLY A 14 4.87 -5.38 -10.25
N THR A 15 3.80 -5.31 -11.01
CA THR A 15 3.45 -4.17 -11.87
C THR A 15 2.03 -3.71 -11.55
N ALA A 16 1.60 -2.60 -12.17
CA ALA A 16 0.22 -2.16 -12.01
C ALA A 16 -0.82 -3.20 -12.47
N ALA A 17 -0.50 -4.01 -13.49
CA ALA A 17 -1.39 -5.05 -14.00
C ALA A 17 -1.34 -6.33 -13.15
N ASP A 18 -0.15 -6.68 -12.65
CA ASP A 18 0.09 -7.84 -11.79
C ASP A 18 0.83 -7.38 -10.52
N PRO A 19 0.12 -6.93 -9.47
CA PRO A 19 0.73 -6.22 -8.35
C PRO A 19 1.69 -7.06 -7.53
N ASN A 20 1.54 -8.37 -7.51
CA ASN A 20 2.38 -9.23 -6.70
C ASN A 20 3.74 -9.45 -7.37
N GLY A 21 4.80 -9.39 -6.57
CA GLY A 21 6.11 -9.86 -6.98
C GLY A 21 6.06 -11.34 -7.30
N ARG A 22 6.76 -11.74 -8.38
CA ARG A 22 6.88 -13.14 -8.78
C ARG A 22 7.90 -13.83 -7.90
N ASP A 23 7.75 -15.14 -7.73
CA ASP A 23 8.73 -15.92 -7.01
C ASP A 23 10.06 -16.06 -7.79
N GLY A 24 11.16 -16.25 -7.06
CA GLY A 24 12.48 -16.51 -7.63
C GLY A 24 12.61 -17.86 -8.35
N GLY A 25 13.81 -18.24 -8.73
CA GLY A 25 14.13 -19.55 -9.27
C GLY A 25 13.97 -20.63 -8.20
N LEU A 26 13.91 -21.89 -8.60
CA LEU A 26 13.71 -22.99 -7.64
C LEU A 26 14.93 -23.24 -6.74
N LEU A 27 16.14 -23.09 -7.27
CA LEU A 27 17.38 -23.35 -6.55
C LEU A 27 17.97 -22.05 -6.02
N TYR A 28 18.17 -21.08 -6.90
CA TYR A 28 18.71 -19.78 -6.56
C TYR A 28 17.82 -18.68 -7.13
N GLY A 29 17.44 -17.74 -6.28
CA GLY A 29 16.70 -16.57 -6.71
C GLY A 29 15.96 -15.92 -5.56
N ASN A 30 16.08 -14.61 -5.49
CA ASN A 30 15.28 -13.77 -4.62
C ASN A 30 13.86 -13.67 -5.18
N GLY A 31 12.88 -13.44 -4.30
CA GLY A 31 11.54 -13.07 -4.73
C GLY A 31 11.47 -11.62 -5.19
N GLY A 32 10.60 -11.33 -6.16
CA GLY A 32 10.37 -9.97 -6.63
C GLY A 32 9.62 -9.11 -5.61
N ALA A 33 9.83 -7.81 -5.62
CA ALA A 33 9.07 -6.89 -4.77
C ALA A 33 7.62 -6.74 -5.25
N GLY A 34 6.69 -6.55 -4.31
CA GLY A 34 5.32 -6.18 -4.60
C GLY A 34 5.20 -4.74 -5.09
N TYR A 35 4.22 -4.49 -5.95
CA TYR A 35 3.92 -3.19 -6.52
C TYR A 35 3.25 -2.27 -5.49
N SER A 36 3.64 -1.00 -5.49
CA SER A 36 2.96 0.04 -4.72
C SER A 36 2.06 0.86 -5.63
N GLY A 37 0.77 0.90 -5.32
CA GLY A 37 -0.22 1.61 -6.12
C GLY A 37 -0.03 3.13 -6.14
N PRO A 38 -0.52 3.84 -7.17
CA PRO A 38 -0.43 5.29 -7.24
C PRO A 38 -1.23 5.94 -6.12
N ALA A 39 -0.71 7.02 -5.54
CA ALA A 39 -1.37 7.76 -4.48
C ALA A 39 -2.77 8.26 -4.90
N GLY A 40 -3.71 8.29 -3.95
CA GLY A 40 -5.09 8.68 -4.19
C GLY A 40 -5.98 7.56 -4.74
N SER A 41 -5.42 6.40 -5.10
CA SER A 41 -6.22 5.27 -5.59
C SER A 41 -6.84 4.42 -4.49
N GLY A 42 -6.31 4.48 -3.25
CA GLY A 42 -6.71 3.60 -2.15
C GLY A 42 -6.42 2.10 -2.38
N LEU A 43 -5.69 1.76 -3.45
CA LEU A 43 -5.37 0.37 -3.77
C LEU A 43 -4.39 -0.23 -2.76
N ALA A 44 -4.58 -1.51 -2.45
CA ALA A 44 -3.63 -2.25 -1.62
C ALA A 44 -2.30 -2.45 -2.37
N GLY A 45 -1.20 -2.53 -1.61
CA GLY A 45 0.09 -2.93 -2.12
C GLY A 45 0.13 -4.43 -2.44
N GLY A 46 0.84 -4.80 -3.50
CA GLY A 46 1.02 -6.19 -3.87
C GLY A 46 1.92 -6.94 -2.88
N ALA A 47 1.73 -8.24 -2.75
CA ALA A 47 2.62 -9.08 -1.95
C ALA A 47 4.00 -9.21 -2.60
N GLY A 48 5.05 -9.36 -1.80
CA GLY A 48 6.37 -9.75 -2.27
C GLY A 48 6.41 -11.24 -2.64
N GLY A 49 7.18 -11.57 -3.67
CA GLY A 49 7.41 -12.94 -4.11
C GLY A 49 8.30 -13.73 -3.14
N SER A 50 8.16 -15.05 -3.12
CA SER A 50 9.03 -15.91 -2.31
C SER A 50 10.33 -16.25 -3.03
N ALA A 51 11.39 -16.48 -2.27
CA ALA A 51 12.63 -17.02 -2.79
C ALA A 51 12.53 -18.52 -3.15
N GLY A 52 13.60 -19.04 -3.75
CA GLY A 52 13.80 -20.47 -4.01
C GLY A 52 14.32 -21.27 -2.80
N LEU A 53 15.18 -22.24 -3.08
CA LEU A 53 15.95 -22.96 -2.06
C LEU A 53 16.89 -22.00 -1.31
N PHE A 54 17.55 -21.13 -2.06
CA PHE A 54 18.42 -20.06 -1.57
C PHE A 54 17.95 -18.71 -2.14
N GLY A 55 17.90 -17.69 -1.28
CA GLY A 55 17.57 -16.32 -1.67
C GLY A 55 16.69 -15.60 -0.65
N HIS A 56 16.49 -14.30 -0.83
CA HIS A 56 15.67 -13.47 0.03
C HIS A 56 14.26 -13.30 -0.52
N GLY A 57 13.27 -13.30 0.36
CA GLY A 57 11.91 -12.96 -0.01
C GLY A 57 11.80 -11.50 -0.45
N GLY A 58 10.94 -11.21 -1.43
CA GLY A 58 10.69 -9.86 -1.90
C GLY A 58 9.92 -9.04 -0.88
N ALA A 59 10.17 -7.73 -0.83
CA ALA A 59 9.37 -6.83 0.02
C ALA A 59 7.92 -6.73 -0.48
N GLY A 60 6.96 -6.59 0.43
CA GLY A 60 5.59 -6.21 0.09
C GLY A 60 5.51 -4.76 -0.38
N GLY A 61 4.61 -4.48 -1.32
CA GLY A 61 4.34 -3.12 -1.79
C GLY A 61 3.56 -2.31 -0.77
N ASN A 62 3.71 -0.99 -0.79
CA ASN A 62 2.94 -0.11 0.08
C ASN A 62 1.51 0.06 -0.42
N GLY A 63 0.56 0.18 0.50
CA GLY A 63 -0.79 0.60 0.20
C GLY A 63 -0.84 2.06 -0.26
N ALA A 64 -1.67 2.35 -1.25
CA ALA A 64 -1.83 3.70 -1.77
C ALA A 64 -2.67 4.58 -0.83
N SER A 65 -2.38 5.88 -0.80
CA SER A 65 -3.26 6.84 -0.11
C SER A 65 -4.68 6.81 -0.69
N GLY A 66 -5.68 7.07 0.14
CA GLY A 66 -7.06 7.28 -0.30
C GLY A 66 -7.26 8.60 -1.03
N VAL A 67 -8.32 8.66 -1.83
CA VAL A 67 -8.70 9.87 -2.60
C VAL A 67 -9.23 10.97 -1.70
N SER A 68 -8.96 12.24 -1.99
CA SER A 68 -9.60 13.34 -1.28
C SER A 68 -11.11 13.41 -1.56
N GLY A 69 -11.87 13.80 -0.54
CA GLY A 69 -13.31 14.02 -0.66
C GLY A 69 -13.63 15.20 -1.58
N ALA A 70 -14.73 15.07 -2.32
CA ALA A 70 -15.18 16.13 -3.23
C ALA A 70 -15.61 17.40 -2.49
N ALA A 71 -15.49 18.55 -3.16
CA ALA A 71 -16.05 19.81 -2.66
C ALA A 71 -17.56 19.69 -2.42
N GLY A 72 -18.07 20.43 -1.44
CA GLY A 72 -19.46 20.29 -0.97
C GLY A 72 -19.61 19.27 0.18
N GLY A 73 -18.52 18.94 0.87
CA GLY A 73 -18.54 18.09 2.06
C GLY A 73 -18.36 16.59 1.79
N GLY A 74 -17.77 16.20 0.66
CA GLY A 74 -17.50 14.78 0.35
C GLY A 74 -16.50 14.15 1.32
N THR A 75 -16.68 12.89 1.65
CA THR A 75 -15.75 12.14 2.53
C THR A 75 -14.51 11.69 1.77
N GLY A 76 -13.35 11.75 2.43
CA GLY A 76 -12.11 11.17 1.91
C GLY A 76 -12.18 9.64 1.81
N GLY A 77 -11.59 9.08 0.77
CA GLY A 77 -11.48 7.64 0.57
C GLY A 77 -10.49 6.99 1.53
N ALA A 78 -10.64 5.69 1.78
CA ALA A 78 -9.71 4.95 2.62
C ALA A 78 -8.36 4.74 1.92
N GLY A 79 -7.29 4.67 2.72
CA GLY A 79 -5.99 4.20 2.27
C GLY A 79 -5.97 2.68 2.07
N GLY A 80 -5.19 2.21 1.10
CA GLY A 80 -5.01 0.80 0.83
C GLY A 80 -4.13 0.13 1.89
N ALA A 81 -4.30 -1.17 2.10
CA ALA A 81 -3.41 -1.93 2.97
C ALA A 81 -2.03 -2.15 2.33
N GLY A 82 -0.99 -2.28 3.15
CA GLY A 82 0.32 -2.74 2.70
C GLY A 82 0.32 -4.23 2.34
N GLY A 83 1.10 -4.60 1.34
CA GLY A 83 1.28 -5.99 0.92
C GLY A 83 2.18 -6.76 1.88
N ALA A 84 1.96 -8.07 2.00
CA ALA A 84 2.84 -8.92 2.80
C ALA A 84 4.22 -9.09 2.13
N GLY A 85 5.28 -9.23 2.93
CA GLY A 85 6.59 -9.62 2.45
C GLY A 85 6.63 -11.11 2.07
N GLY A 86 7.46 -11.44 1.08
CA GLY A 86 7.68 -12.80 0.61
C GLY A 86 8.56 -13.63 1.54
N ARG A 87 8.48 -14.95 1.43
CA ARG A 87 9.31 -15.85 2.26
C ARG A 87 10.74 -15.90 1.74
N GLY A 88 11.70 -16.01 2.65
CA GLY A 88 13.10 -16.29 2.35
C GLY A 88 13.30 -17.74 1.90
N GLY A 89 14.52 -18.04 1.46
CA GLY A 89 14.87 -19.31 0.88
C GLY A 89 14.81 -20.44 1.90
N LEU A 90 14.34 -21.60 1.47
CA LEU A 90 14.10 -22.76 2.34
C LEU A 90 15.34 -23.28 3.09
N LEU A 91 16.54 -22.99 2.57
CA LEU A 91 17.81 -23.41 3.16
C LEU A 91 18.65 -22.22 3.59
N SER A 92 18.55 -21.09 2.89
CA SER A 92 19.14 -19.84 3.37
C SER A 92 18.43 -18.65 2.76
N GLY A 93 18.16 -17.67 3.62
CA GLY A 93 17.73 -16.33 3.25
C GLY A 93 16.60 -15.80 4.12
N ASN A 94 16.63 -14.50 4.31
CA ASN A 94 15.63 -13.75 5.08
C ASN A 94 14.33 -13.60 4.29
N GLY A 95 13.20 -13.53 4.99
CA GLY A 95 11.95 -13.07 4.40
C GLY A 95 12.00 -11.57 4.09
N GLY A 96 11.12 -11.13 3.19
CA GLY A 96 10.98 -9.73 2.83
C GLY A 96 10.18 -8.95 3.88
N ALA A 97 10.40 -7.65 4.00
CA ALA A 97 9.57 -6.80 4.84
C ALA A 97 8.14 -6.70 4.28
N GLY A 98 7.15 -6.51 5.15
CA GLY A 98 5.81 -6.11 4.74
C GLY A 98 5.78 -4.65 4.33
N GLY A 99 4.85 -4.29 3.45
CA GLY A 99 4.63 -2.92 3.01
C GLY A 99 3.87 -2.09 4.03
N TRP A 100 4.03 -0.78 3.98
CA TRP A 100 3.26 0.15 4.81
C TRP A 100 1.82 0.26 4.33
N GLY A 101 0.89 0.51 5.25
CA GLY A 101 -0.47 0.92 4.88
C GLY A 101 -0.50 2.34 4.32
N GLY A 102 -1.44 2.61 3.43
CA GLY A 102 -1.66 3.92 2.83
C GLY A 102 -2.43 4.84 3.77
N ASN A 103 -2.16 6.14 3.72
CA ASN A 103 -2.93 7.12 4.48
C ASN A 103 -4.37 7.22 3.96
N GLY A 104 -5.32 7.57 4.82
CA GLY A 104 -6.65 7.95 4.36
C GLY A 104 -6.63 9.28 3.60
N GLY A 105 -7.59 9.47 2.70
CA GLY A 105 -7.78 10.72 1.98
C GLY A 105 -8.33 11.82 2.87
N THR A 106 -8.04 13.07 2.54
CA THR A 106 -8.62 14.21 3.27
C THR A 106 -10.12 14.34 3.00
N GLY A 107 -10.87 14.88 3.95
CA GLY A 107 -12.26 15.28 3.71
C GLY A 107 -12.35 16.48 2.77
N GLY A 108 -13.45 16.58 2.05
CA GLY A 108 -13.73 17.67 1.12
C GLY A 108 -14.13 18.95 1.84
N VAL A 109 -13.80 20.10 1.26
CA VAL A 109 -14.25 21.39 1.79
C VAL A 109 -15.78 21.51 1.69
N GLY A 110 -16.39 22.18 2.66
CA GLY A 110 -17.83 22.44 2.66
C GLY A 110 -18.25 23.41 1.55
N ALA A 111 -19.55 23.44 1.23
CA ALA A 111 -20.07 24.34 0.20
C ALA A 111 -19.95 25.82 0.62
N THR A 112 -19.65 26.71 -0.31
CA THR A 112 -19.67 28.15 -0.03
C THR A 112 -21.12 28.64 0.10
N GLY A 113 -21.38 29.46 1.12
CA GLY A 113 -22.69 30.11 1.28
C GLY A 113 -23.01 31.08 0.15
N ILE A 114 -24.29 31.29 -0.15
CA ILE A 114 -24.76 32.19 -1.21
C ILE A 114 -25.30 33.48 -0.59
N ASN A 115 -24.87 34.64 -1.09
CA ASN A 115 -25.39 35.94 -0.67
C ASN A 115 -26.85 36.14 -1.16
N SER A 116 -27.69 36.85 -0.40
CA SER A 116 -29.05 37.19 -0.80
C SER A 116 -29.02 38.23 -1.93
N THR A 117 -29.33 37.83 -3.16
CA THR A 117 -29.28 38.69 -4.36
C THR A 117 -30.64 39.25 -4.79
N THR A 118 -31.71 39.10 -3.98
CA THR A 118 -33.02 39.68 -4.31
C THR A 118 -33.01 41.20 -4.14
N PHE A 119 -33.00 41.93 -5.26
CA PHE A 119 -33.12 43.39 -5.28
C PHE A 119 -34.57 43.83 -5.02
N GLY A 120 -34.76 44.85 -4.17
CA GLY A 120 -36.05 45.56 -4.01
C GLY A 120 -36.91 45.15 -2.81
N VAL A 121 -36.46 44.20 -1.99
CA VAL A 121 -37.03 43.90 -0.66
C VAL A 121 -35.95 44.09 0.40
N ALA A 122 -36.34 44.31 1.67
CA ALA A 122 -35.38 44.30 2.78
C ALA A 122 -34.57 42.99 2.72
N GLY A 123 -33.25 43.09 2.53
CA GLY A 123 -32.40 41.97 2.13
C GLY A 123 -32.50 40.80 3.10
N GLY A 124 -32.80 39.60 2.58
CA GLY A 124 -32.78 38.37 3.37
C GLY A 124 -31.36 38.02 3.83
N ALA A 125 -31.24 37.22 4.90
CA ALA A 125 -29.96 36.64 5.27
C ALA A 125 -29.47 35.68 4.16
N GLY A 126 -28.19 35.73 3.82
CA GLY A 126 -27.58 34.76 2.91
C GLY A 126 -27.63 33.33 3.47
N GLN A 127 -27.50 32.33 2.59
CA GLN A 127 -27.43 30.93 3.02
C GLN A 127 -26.04 30.63 3.62
N LEU A 128 -26.04 29.97 4.77
CA LEU A 128 -24.80 29.47 5.39
C LEU A 128 -24.14 28.43 4.47
N GLY A 129 -22.80 28.40 4.48
CA GLY A 129 -22.04 27.36 3.78
C GLY A 129 -22.28 25.97 4.37
N GLY A 130 -21.97 24.94 3.58
CA GLY A 130 -22.01 23.55 4.02
C GLY A 130 -20.83 23.21 4.93
N SER A 131 -20.99 22.17 5.76
CA SER A 131 -19.89 21.59 6.53
C SER A 131 -18.90 20.86 5.63
N GLY A 132 -17.62 20.80 6.04
CA GLY A 132 -16.64 19.93 5.39
C GLY A 132 -16.96 18.44 5.57
N GLY A 133 -16.39 17.62 4.71
CA GLY A 133 -16.46 16.17 4.79
C GLY A 133 -15.41 15.61 5.73
N GLN A 134 -15.64 14.37 6.18
CA GLN A 134 -14.70 13.66 7.05
C GLN A 134 -13.53 13.09 6.24
N GLY A 135 -12.37 12.95 6.87
CA GLY A 135 -11.24 12.21 6.30
C GLY A 135 -11.52 10.71 6.20
N GLY A 136 -10.81 10.04 5.31
CA GLY A 136 -10.80 8.60 5.18
C GLY A 136 -9.90 7.93 6.22
N LEU A 137 -10.15 6.65 6.47
CA LEU A 137 -9.30 5.83 7.34
C LEU A 137 -7.99 5.45 6.64
N GLY A 138 -6.91 5.32 7.40
CA GLY A 138 -5.67 4.72 6.90
C GLY A 138 -5.79 3.21 6.72
N GLY A 139 -4.95 2.66 5.84
CA GLY A 139 -4.79 1.23 5.63
C GLY A 139 -3.83 0.61 6.66
N ALA A 140 -4.00 -0.68 6.92
CA ALA A 140 -3.09 -1.44 7.77
C ALA A 140 -1.76 -1.75 7.05
N GLY A 141 -0.68 -1.93 7.82
CA GLY A 141 0.58 -2.45 7.29
C GLY A 141 0.51 -3.93 6.94
N GLY A 142 1.38 -4.36 6.03
CA GLY A 142 1.57 -5.76 5.65
C GLY A 142 2.49 -6.50 6.62
N ALA A 143 2.29 -7.80 6.76
CA ALA A 143 3.15 -8.66 7.56
C ALA A 143 4.52 -8.87 6.88
N GLY A 144 5.58 -9.00 7.68
CA GLY A 144 6.87 -9.47 7.19
C GLY A 144 6.84 -10.94 6.77
N GLY A 145 7.68 -11.29 5.81
CA GLY A 145 7.93 -12.65 5.37
C GLY A 145 8.83 -13.40 6.35
N THR A 146 8.70 -14.72 6.36
CA THR A 146 9.52 -15.61 7.21
C THR A 146 10.82 -15.96 6.49
N GLY A 147 11.95 -15.90 7.20
CA GLY A 147 13.23 -16.43 6.74
C GLY A 147 13.55 -17.78 7.37
N THR A 148 14.62 -18.42 6.91
CA THR A 148 15.12 -19.64 7.55
C THR A 148 16.07 -19.28 8.69
N GLY A 149 15.76 -19.74 9.90
CA GLY A 149 16.49 -19.41 11.13
C GLY A 149 17.90 -20.02 11.24
N ILE A 150 18.56 -20.28 10.11
CA ILE A 150 19.96 -20.75 10.05
C ILE A 150 20.86 -19.51 10.16
N ASN A 151 20.87 -18.94 11.37
CA ASN A 151 21.86 -18.04 11.97
C ASN A 151 22.81 -17.23 11.06
N ASN A 152 22.49 -15.95 10.84
CA ASN A 152 23.50 -14.89 10.77
C ASN A 152 23.24 -13.92 11.92
N ASN A 153 24.16 -13.87 12.89
CA ASN A 153 24.18 -12.93 14.02
C ASN A 153 23.67 -11.52 13.64
N GLY A 154 22.67 -11.00 14.38
CA GLY A 154 22.52 -9.55 14.57
C GLY A 154 21.21 -8.87 14.17
N GLN A 155 20.03 -9.49 14.36
CA GLN A 155 18.74 -8.77 14.20
C GLN A 155 17.79 -8.88 15.40
N ASP A 156 18.33 -9.17 16.57
CA ASP A 156 17.76 -8.77 17.85
C ASP A 156 17.93 -7.26 17.97
N GLY A 157 16.90 -6.54 17.51
CA GLY A 157 16.82 -5.09 17.62
C GLY A 157 17.03 -4.66 19.06
N ASN A 158 18.18 -4.02 19.32
CA ASN A 158 18.41 -3.28 20.55
C ASN A 158 17.53 -2.02 20.52
N PRO A 159 16.59 -1.84 21.47
CA PRO A 159 15.96 -0.56 21.68
C PRO A 159 16.92 0.30 22.51
N GLY A 160 17.76 1.07 21.83
CA GLY A 160 18.44 2.23 22.39
C GLY A 160 17.59 3.47 22.21
#